data_AF-A0A972X9E6-F1
#
_entry.id   AF-A0A972X9E6-F1
#
_cell.length_a   1.000
_cell.length_b   1.000
_cell.length_c   1.000
_cell.angle_alpha   90.00
_cell.angle_beta   90.00
_cell.angle_gamma   90.00
#
_symmetry.space_group_name_H-M   'P 1'
#
loop_
_entity.id
_entity.type
_entity.pdbx_description
1 polymer ?
#
loop_
_entity_poly.entity_id
_entity_poly.type
_entity_poly.pdbx_seq_one_letter_code
_entity_poly.pdbx_strand_id
1 'polypeptide(L)'
;MSSPTTIIMSRHRRQAILRESSGYIELGELLLEQDKPVPASGQKLLERAIDLLAHLPEPARSHAAAKLLEGEALRALGRWVESLESLRLVSEQEPKRLEAWLGMGWCLKRLDRLDEAIGILQQGLSFSPREPILLYNLACYHSLGGHVQVAIEHLTKAISLDDRYRDLTEAEPDFDPIRKDPRFVAVTHVTV
;
A
#
# COMPACT_ATOMS: atom_id res chain seq x y z
N MET A 1 22.79 45.69 2.35
CA MET A 1 21.74 44.75 2.79
C MET A 1 21.65 43.68 1.73
N SER A 2 22.31 42.54 1.95
CA SER A 2 22.35 41.44 0.99
C SER A 2 21.19 40.51 1.30
N SER A 3 20.24 40.38 0.37
CA SER A 3 19.15 39.41 0.46
C SER A 3 19.72 37.99 0.59
N PRO A 4 19.15 37.11 1.44
CA PRO A 4 19.60 35.74 1.53
C PRO A 4 19.21 35.03 0.24
N THR A 5 20.21 34.62 -0.54
CA THR A 5 20.04 33.72 -1.66
C THR A 5 19.53 32.40 -1.11
N THR A 6 18.22 32.18 -1.15
CA THR A 6 17.63 30.85 -0.92
C THR A 6 18.24 29.92 -1.97
N ILE A 7 19.14 29.03 -1.55
CA ILE A 7 19.74 28.05 -2.44
C ILE A 7 18.63 27.10 -2.88
N ILE A 8 18.11 27.32 -4.09
CA ILE A 8 17.12 26.45 -4.70
C ILE A 8 17.81 25.11 -4.96
N MET A 9 17.41 24.08 -4.20
CA MET A 9 17.97 22.75 -4.37
C MET A 9 17.77 22.28 -5.82
N SER A 10 18.81 21.76 -6.47
CA SER A 10 18.74 21.36 -7.87
C SER A 10 17.81 20.16 -8.08
N ARG A 11 17.24 20.05 -9.29
CA ARG A 11 16.42 18.88 -9.69
C ARG A 11 17.17 17.57 -9.53
N HIS A 12 18.46 17.54 -9.89
CA HIS A 12 19.32 16.37 -9.72
C HIS A 12 19.46 15.96 -8.27
N ARG A 13 19.63 16.93 -7.35
CA ARG A 13 19.73 16.65 -5.92
C ARG A 13 18.41 16.13 -5.34
N ARG A 14 17.26 16.69 -5.75
CA ARG A 14 15.94 16.15 -5.39
C ARG A 14 15.76 14.70 -5.84
N GLN A 15 16.09 14.41 -7.09
CA GLN A 15 16.00 13.05 -7.62
C GLN A 15 16.94 12.07 -6.90
N ALA A 16 18.13 12.52 -6.51
CA ALA A 16 19.06 11.72 -5.73
C ALA A 16 18.47 11.35 -4.36
N ILE A 17 17.85 12.31 -3.66
CA ILE A 17 17.17 12.07 -2.39
C ILE A 17 16.05 11.04 -2.53
N LEU A 18 15.20 11.15 -3.56
CA LEU A 18 14.11 10.18 -3.77
C LEU A 18 14.66 8.76 -3.99
N ARG A 19 15.70 8.60 -4.82
CA ARG A 19 16.32 7.29 -5.07
C ARG A 19 17.00 6.72 -3.83
N GLU A 20 17.72 7.56 -3.08
CA GLU A 20 18.38 7.15 -1.84
C GLU A 20 17.35 6.71 -0.80
N SER A 21 16.24 7.45 -0.67
CA SER A 21 15.13 7.09 0.23
C SER A 21 14.47 5.78 -0.17
N SER A 22 14.20 5.56 -1.47
CA SER A 22 13.69 4.28 -1.99
C SER A 22 14.61 3.11 -1.62
N GLY A 23 15.91 3.24 -1.83
CA GLY A 23 16.86 2.18 -1.49
C GLY A 23 16.90 1.86 0.01
N TYR A 24 16.76 2.87 0.87
CA TYR A 24 16.63 2.64 2.31
C TYR A 24 15.31 1.93 2.69
N ILE A 25 14.21 2.26 2.01
CA ILE A 25 12.92 1.60 2.20
C ILE A 25 13.01 0.13 1.80
N GLU A 26 13.52 -0.16 0.60
CA GLU A 26 13.70 -1.53 0.10
C GLU A 26 14.53 -2.38 1.06
N LEU A 27 15.67 -1.86 1.52
CA LEU A 27 16.51 -2.57 2.49
C LEU A 27 15.83 -2.72 3.86
N GLY A 28 15.04 -1.73 4.29
CA GLY A 28 14.29 -1.79 5.54
C GLY A 28 13.19 -2.84 5.50
N GLU A 29 12.43 -2.91 4.40
CA GLU A 29 11.35 -3.87 4.19
C GLU A 29 11.85 -5.31 4.10
N LEU A 30 13.03 -5.56 3.52
CA LEU A 30 13.65 -6.89 3.46
C LEU A 30 13.96 -7.49 4.84
N LEU A 31 14.05 -6.66 5.88
CA LEU A 31 14.31 -7.10 7.25
C LEU A 31 13.01 -7.35 8.04
N LEU A 32 11.86 -7.08 7.46
CA LEU A 32 10.57 -7.28 8.13
C LEU A 32 10.17 -8.74 8.08
N GLU A 33 9.62 -9.20 9.20
CA GLU A 33 8.98 -10.50 9.31
C GLU A 33 7.50 -10.28 9.63
N GLN A 34 6.64 -11.10 9.03
CA GLN A 34 5.20 -11.03 9.24
C GLN A 34 4.87 -11.23 10.73
N ASP A 35 3.96 -10.39 11.24
CA ASP A 35 3.47 -10.38 12.62
C ASP A 35 4.55 -10.24 13.71
N LYS A 36 5.74 -9.75 13.34
CA LYS A 36 6.82 -9.44 14.29
C LYS A 36 7.08 -7.94 14.37
N PRO A 37 7.58 -7.45 15.51
CA PRO A 37 8.07 -6.08 15.61
C PRO A 37 9.17 -5.81 14.59
N VAL A 38 9.20 -4.58 14.07
CA VAL A 38 10.26 -4.12 13.17
C VAL A 38 11.60 -4.22 13.89
N PRO A 39 12.61 -4.94 13.35
CA PRO A 39 13.93 -5.00 13.99
C PRO A 39 14.61 -3.64 13.95
N ALA A 40 15.45 -3.34 14.94
CA ALA A 40 16.14 -2.05 15.07
C ALA A 40 16.95 -1.65 13.82
N SER A 41 17.52 -2.63 13.11
CA SER A 41 18.20 -2.42 11.83
C SER A 41 17.25 -1.92 10.73
N GLY A 42 16.09 -2.57 10.59
CA GLY A 42 15.04 -2.16 9.64
C GLY A 42 14.48 -0.79 10.00
N GLN A 43 14.18 -0.57 11.28
CA GLN A 43 13.70 0.71 11.79
C GLN A 43 14.65 1.86 11.43
N LYS A 44 15.95 1.69 11.67
CA LYS A 44 16.96 2.71 11.37
C LYS A 44 17.02 3.06 9.88
N LEU A 45 16.85 2.09 8.99
CA LEU A 45 16.84 2.32 7.54
C LEU A 45 15.59 3.09 7.11
N LEU A 46 14.41 2.70 7.63
CA LEU A 46 13.14 3.35 7.32
C LEU A 46 13.09 4.80 7.86
N GLU A 47 13.57 5.03 9.07
CA GLU A 47 13.71 6.37 9.64
C GLU A 47 14.67 7.23 8.81
N ARG A 48 15.77 6.65 8.32
CA ARG A 48 16.70 7.35 7.45
C ARG A 48 16.05 7.80 6.14
N ALA A 49 15.18 6.99 5.55
CA ALA A 49 14.42 7.38 4.36
C ALA A 49 13.51 8.58 4.65
N ILE A 50 12.77 8.56 5.76
CA ILE A 50 11.90 9.68 6.18
C ILE A 50 12.71 10.96 6.41
N ASP A 51 13.85 10.85 7.10
CA ASP A 51 14.74 11.99 7.34
C ASP A 51 15.20 12.61 6.02
N LEU A 52 15.64 11.79 5.05
CA LEU A 52 16.06 12.28 3.74
C LEU A 52 14.95 13.02 3.00
N LEU A 53 13.73 12.46 3.00
CA LEU A 53 12.56 13.10 2.40
C LEU A 53 12.22 14.44 3.08
N ALA A 54 12.39 14.54 4.40
CA ALA A 54 12.19 15.79 5.15
C ALA A 54 13.17 16.92 4.78
N HIS A 55 14.30 16.60 4.14
CA HIS A 55 15.24 17.61 3.61
C HIS A 55 14.82 18.17 2.24
N LEU A 56 13.78 17.64 1.61
CA LEU A 56 13.23 18.22 0.38
C LEU A 56 12.61 19.60 0.67
N PRO A 57 12.89 20.64 -0.12
CA PRO A 57 12.19 21.91 0.00
C PRO A 57 10.75 21.77 -0.50
N GLU A 58 9.85 22.62 -0.03
CA GLU A 58 8.57 22.79 -0.71
C GLU A 58 8.77 23.37 -2.12
N PRO A 59 7.96 22.97 -3.12
CA PRO A 59 6.83 22.03 -3.04
C PRO A 59 7.22 20.55 -3.22
N ALA A 60 8.51 20.23 -3.36
CA ALA A 60 8.95 18.88 -3.70
C ALA A 60 8.69 17.84 -2.60
N ARG A 61 8.71 18.24 -1.33
CA ARG A 61 8.37 17.37 -0.18
C ARG A 61 6.90 16.94 -0.20
N SER A 62 6.02 17.82 -0.63
CA SER A 62 4.57 17.57 -0.71
C SER A 62 4.15 16.91 -2.03
N HIS A 63 5.08 16.72 -2.97
CA HIS A 63 4.80 16.09 -4.25
C HIS A 63 4.52 14.59 -4.09
N ALA A 64 3.60 14.05 -4.91
CA ALA A 64 3.16 12.66 -4.88
C ALA A 64 4.31 11.63 -4.78
N ALA A 65 5.40 11.81 -5.54
CA ALA A 65 6.53 10.88 -5.48
C ALA A 65 7.23 10.83 -4.10
N ALA A 66 7.38 11.97 -3.42
CA ALA A 66 7.98 12.02 -2.08
C ALA A 66 7.00 11.48 -1.03
N LYS A 67 5.72 11.85 -1.14
CA LYS A 67 4.67 11.41 -0.23
C LYS A 67 4.35 9.91 -0.34
N LEU A 68 4.55 9.30 -1.51
CA LEU A 68 4.44 7.85 -1.64
C LEU A 68 5.54 7.15 -0.83
N LEU A 69 6.81 7.53 -1.04
CA LEU A 69 7.94 6.93 -0.32
C LEU A 69 7.83 7.15 1.19
N GLU A 70 7.38 8.33 1.62
CA GLU A 70 7.12 8.60 3.04
C GLU A 70 6.02 7.69 3.58
N GLY A 71 4.91 7.52 2.86
CA GLY A 71 3.84 6.60 3.22
C GLY A 71 4.31 5.15 3.31
N GLU A 72 5.10 4.67 2.34
CA GLU A 72 5.68 3.32 2.35
C GLU A 72 6.57 3.09 3.57
N ALA A 73 7.47 4.03 3.87
CA ALA A 73 8.34 3.96 5.04
C ALA A 73 7.55 3.94 6.35
N LEU A 74 6.55 4.83 6.48
CA LEU A 74 5.68 4.91 7.66
C LEU A 74 4.85 3.65 7.84
N ARG A 75 4.31 3.10 6.75
CA ARG A 75 3.58 1.82 6.74
C ARG A 75 4.46 0.68 7.26
N ALA A 76 5.68 0.57 6.73
CA ALA A 76 6.67 -0.42 7.13
C ALA A 76 7.08 -0.28 8.62
N LEU A 77 7.14 0.95 9.15
CA LEU A 77 7.38 1.24 10.56
C LEU A 77 6.19 0.97 11.49
N GLY A 78 5.02 0.63 10.96
CA GLY A 78 3.79 0.51 11.75
C GLY A 78 3.14 1.84 12.13
N ARG A 79 3.60 2.96 11.58
CA ARG A 79 3.05 4.32 11.79
C ARG A 79 1.88 4.56 10.84
N TRP A 80 0.85 3.73 10.97
CA TRP A 80 -0.25 3.64 9.99
C TRP A 80 -1.05 4.94 9.83
N VAL A 81 -1.30 5.68 10.91
CA VAL A 81 -2.05 6.94 10.84
C VAL A 81 -1.29 7.99 10.03
N GLU A 82 0.01 8.13 10.28
CA GLU A 82 0.86 9.08 9.54
C GLU A 82 1.01 8.64 8.07
N SER A 83 1.13 7.33 7.82
CA SER A 83 1.13 6.79 6.46
C SER A 83 -0.15 7.17 5.70
N LEU A 84 -1.32 7.14 6.35
CA LEU A 84 -2.59 7.53 5.71
C LEU A 84 -2.59 9.00 5.27
N GLU A 85 -1.99 9.89 6.06
CA GLU A 85 -1.88 11.31 5.70
C GLU A 85 -1.02 11.50 4.44
N SER A 86 0.14 10.86 4.37
CA SER A 86 1.01 10.96 3.19
C SER A 86 0.38 10.31 1.96
N LEU A 87 -0.22 9.13 2.09
CA LEU A 87 -0.85 8.45 0.95
C LEU A 87 -2.12 9.14 0.45
N ARG A 88 -2.86 9.84 1.33
CA ARG A 88 -4.00 10.66 0.91
C ARG A 88 -3.56 11.76 -0.08
N LEU A 89 -2.47 12.46 0.23
CA LEU A 89 -1.91 13.47 -0.67
C LEU A 89 -1.51 12.90 -2.03
N VAL A 90 -1.04 11.64 -2.07
CA VAL A 90 -0.73 10.94 -3.32
C VAL A 90 -2.03 10.68 -4.10
N SER A 91 -3.06 10.15 -3.45
CA SER A 91 -4.34 9.86 -4.11
C SER A 91 -5.07 11.10 -4.64
N GLU A 92 -4.90 12.26 -3.98
CA GLU A 92 -5.46 13.53 -4.43
C GLU A 92 -4.73 14.10 -5.65
N GLN A 93 -3.40 13.94 -5.71
CA GLN A 93 -2.57 14.43 -6.82
C GLN A 93 -2.58 13.48 -8.02
N GLU A 94 -2.56 12.18 -7.77
CA GLU A 94 -2.43 11.12 -8.77
C GLU A 94 -3.47 10.02 -8.52
N PRO A 95 -4.77 10.24 -8.78
CA PRO A 95 -5.83 9.28 -8.44
C PRO A 95 -5.70 7.90 -9.10
N LYS A 96 -4.95 7.80 -10.20
CA LYS A 96 -4.67 6.54 -10.90
C LYS A 96 -3.47 5.77 -10.34
N ARG A 97 -2.78 6.30 -9.33
CA ARG A 97 -1.65 5.66 -8.68
C ARG A 97 -2.15 4.67 -7.63
N LEU A 98 -2.10 3.39 -7.99
CA LEU A 98 -2.72 2.30 -7.24
C LEU A 98 -2.08 2.09 -5.88
N GLU A 99 -0.77 2.34 -5.79
CA GLU A 99 0.05 2.17 -4.59
C GLU A 99 -0.52 2.99 -3.41
N ALA A 100 -1.07 4.17 -3.68
CA ALA A 100 -1.71 4.99 -2.66
C ALA A 100 -2.96 4.32 -2.07
N TRP A 101 -3.87 3.84 -2.93
CA TRP A 101 -5.10 3.18 -2.51
C TRP A 101 -4.83 1.87 -1.77
N LEU A 102 -3.92 1.06 -2.30
CA LEU A 102 -3.48 -0.20 -1.69
C LEU A 102 -2.84 0.04 -0.32
N GLY A 103 -1.92 1.00 -0.24
CA GLY A 103 -1.26 1.35 1.02
C GLY A 103 -2.24 1.88 2.07
N MET A 104 -3.21 2.72 1.67
CA MET A 104 -4.25 3.21 2.58
C MET A 104 -5.17 2.08 3.06
N GLY A 105 -5.63 1.20 2.16
CA GLY A 105 -6.44 0.03 2.52
C GLY A 105 -5.72 -0.88 3.51
N TRP A 106 -4.43 -1.15 3.28
CA TRP A 106 -3.61 -1.93 4.19
C TRP A 106 -3.46 -1.28 5.56
N CYS A 107 -3.19 0.04 5.61
CA CYS A 107 -3.08 0.78 6.88
C CYS A 107 -4.39 0.74 7.67
N LEU A 108 -5.53 0.91 7.00
CA LEU A 108 -6.85 0.86 7.64
C LEU A 108 -7.18 -0.53 8.17
N LYS A 109 -6.85 -1.60 7.43
CA LYS A 109 -6.95 -2.98 7.94
C LYS A 109 -6.15 -3.16 9.23
N ARG A 110 -4.90 -2.68 9.28
CA ARG A 110 -4.03 -2.78 10.47
C ARG A 110 -4.50 -1.95 11.66
N LEU A 111 -5.29 -0.91 11.39
CA LEU A 111 -5.97 -0.09 12.39
C LEU A 111 -7.33 -0.67 12.83
N ASP A 112 -7.70 -1.88 12.38
CA ASP A 112 -9.00 -2.52 12.63
C ASP A 112 -10.20 -1.70 12.09
N ARG A 113 -9.96 -0.92 11.03
CA ARG A 113 -10.97 -0.06 10.37
C ARG A 113 -11.36 -0.66 9.02
N LEU A 114 -11.85 -1.89 9.05
CA LEU A 114 -12.06 -2.73 7.86
C LEU A 114 -13.07 -2.13 6.86
N ASP A 115 -14.17 -1.56 7.34
CA ASP A 115 -15.18 -0.94 6.47
C ASP A 115 -14.61 0.27 5.70
N GLU A 116 -13.76 1.05 6.36
CA GLU A 116 -13.07 2.17 5.72
C GLU A 116 -12.03 1.68 4.71
N ALA A 117 -11.33 0.59 5.02
CA ALA A 117 -10.40 -0.04 4.08
C ALA A 117 -11.11 -0.48 2.78
N ILE A 118 -12.29 -1.10 2.92
CA ILE A 118 -13.15 -1.47 1.77
C ILE A 118 -13.55 -0.22 0.97
N GLY A 119 -14.02 0.83 1.64
CA GLY A 119 -14.41 2.08 0.98
C GLY A 119 -13.25 2.73 0.20
N ILE A 120 -12.05 2.75 0.77
CA ILE A 120 -10.84 3.27 0.12
C ILE A 120 -10.46 2.45 -1.12
N LEU A 121 -10.50 1.11 -1.04
CA LEU A 121 -10.20 0.27 -2.20
C LEU A 121 -11.27 0.38 -3.29
N GLN A 122 -12.55 0.55 -2.93
CA GLN A 122 -13.62 0.83 -3.89
C GLN A 122 -13.41 2.17 -4.61
N GLN A 123 -12.96 3.20 -3.89
CA GLN A 123 -12.58 4.48 -4.50
C GLN A 123 -11.42 4.30 -5.49
N GLY A 124 -10.35 3.61 -5.10
CA GLY A 124 -9.24 3.28 -6.00
C GLY A 124 -9.69 2.52 -7.25
N LEU A 125 -10.59 1.54 -7.07
CA LEU A 125 -11.14 0.76 -8.18
C LEU A 125 -11.98 1.63 -9.12
N SER A 126 -12.64 2.69 -8.64
CA SER A 126 -13.36 3.62 -9.52
C SER A 126 -12.44 4.35 -10.52
N PHE A 127 -11.16 4.57 -10.17
CA PHE A 127 -10.15 5.15 -11.06
C PHE A 127 -9.48 4.11 -11.97
N SER A 128 -9.43 2.85 -11.53
CA SER A 128 -8.84 1.72 -12.26
C SER A 128 -9.73 0.45 -12.19
N PRO A 129 -10.85 0.40 -12.94
CA PRO A 129 -11.91 -0.61 -12.73
C PRO A 129 -11.55 -2.06 -13.04
N ARG A 130 -10.40 -2.29 -13.68
CA ARG A 130 -9.92 -3.61 -14.11
C ARG A 130 -8.61 -3.99 -13.45
N GLU A 131 -8.34 -3.42 -12.28
CA GLU A 131 -7.11 -3.68 -11.55
C GLU A 131 -7.24 -4.93 -10.65
N PRO A 132 -6.58 -6.05 -10.97
CA PRO A 132 -6.77 -7.32 -10.25
C PRO A 132 -6.33 -7.25 -8.78
N ILE A 133 -5.27 -6.49 -8.46
CA ILE A 133 -4.79 -6.38 -7.07
C ILE A 133 -5.80 -5.69 -6.15
N LEU A 134 -6.53 -4.69 -6.67
CA LEU A 134 -7.59 -4.01 -5.91
C LEU A 134 -8.77 -4.95 -5.69
N LEU A 135 -9.17 -5.71 -6.71
CA LEU A 135 -10.22 -6.71 -6.60
C LEU A 135 -9.85 -7.82 -5.62
N TYR A 136 -8.62 -8.30 -5.65
CA TYR A 136 -8.12 -9.31 -4.72
C TYR A 136 -8.15 -8.81 -3.26
N ASN A 137 -7.62 -7.62 -3.00
CA ASN A 137 -7.64 -7.07 -1.63
C ASN A 137 -9.07 -6.76 -1.15
N LEU A 138 -9.97 -6.32 -2.04
CA LEU A 138 -11.40 -6.21 -1.71
C LEU A 138 -11.99 -7.57 -1.34
N ALA A 139 -11.63 -8.64 -2.05
CA ALA A 139 -12.08 -9.98 -1.71
C ALA A 139 -11.60 -10.41 -0.32
N CYS A 140 -10.32 -10.18 0.00
CA CYS A 140 -9.76 -10.43 1.33
C CYS A 140 -10.54 -9.68 2.42
N TYR A 141 -10.78 -8.37 2.22
CA TYR A 141 -11.41 -7.55 3.25
C TYR A 141 -12.91 -7.86 3.39
N HIS A 142 -13.60 -8.18 2.30
CA HIS A 142 -14.98 -8.66 2.36
C HIS A 142 -15.08 -10.04 3.03
N SER A 143 -14.11 -10.93 2.86
CA SER A 143 -14.05 -12.22 3.56
C SER A 143 -13.94 -12.00 5.07
N LEU A 144 -13.00 -11.16 5.52
CA LEU A 144 -12.82 -10.78 6.92
C LEU A 144 -14.08 -10.14 7.51
N GLY A 145 -14.78 -9.30 6.73
CA GLY A 145 -16.02 -8.65 7.14
C GLY A 145 -17.27 -9.55 7.08
N GLY A 146 -17.13 -10.83 6.72
CA GLY A 146 -18.26 -11.78 6.62
C GLY A 146 -19.15 -11.57 5.39
N HIS A 147 -18.76 -10.71 4.45
CA HIS A 147 -19.48 -10.43 3.20
C HIS A 147 -19.16 -11.49 2.13
N VAL A 148 -19.46 -12.76 2.43
CA VAL A 148 -19.01 -13.95 1.69
C VAL A 148 -19.30 -13.87 0.18
N GLN A 149 -20.52 -13.52 -0.20
CA GLN A 149 -20.91 -13.44 -1.62
C GLN A 149 -20.04 -12.41 -2.38
N VAL A 150 -19.88 -11.22 -1.81
CA VAL A 150 -19.13 -10.11 -2.41
C VAL A 150 -17.64 -10.44 -2.48
N ALA A 151 -17.10 -11.13 -1.47
CA ALA A 151 -15.72 -11.60 -1.46
C ALA A 151 -15.44 -12.54 -2.64
N ILE A 152 -16.28 -13.56 -2.84
CA ILE A 152 -16.12 -14.53 -3.93
C ILE A 152 -16.28 -13.86 -5.30
N GLU A 153 -17.21 -12.92 -5.45
CA GLU A 153 -17.38 -12.17 -6.71
C GLU A 153 -16.12 -11.37 -7.09
N HIS A 154 -15.53 -10.66 -6.11
CA HIS A 154 -14.29 -9.90 -6.34
C HIS A 154 -13.12 -10.83 -6.64
N LEU A 155 -12.98 -11.93 -5.88
CA LEU A 155 -11.91 -12.91 -6.11
C LEU A 155 -12.02 -13.56 -7.50
N THR A 156 -13.23 -13.93 -7.92
CA THR A 156 -13.49 -14.49 -9.24
C THR A 156 -13.07 -13.51 -10.34
N LYS A 157 -13.40 -12.22 -10.19
CA LYS A 157 -12.98 -11.20 -11.15
C LYS A 157 -11.46 -11.02 -11.16
N ALA A 158 -10.81 -10.98 -9.99
CA ALA A 158 -9.35 -10.88 -9.89
C ALA A 158 -8.66 -12.04 -10.64
N ILE A 159 -9.06 -13.29 -10.36
CA ILE A 159 -8.53 -14.50 -11.01
C ILE A 159 -8.80 -14.51 -12.52
N SER A 160 -9.96 -14.00 -12.96
CA SER A 160 -10.28 -13.94 -14.39
C SER A 160 -9.41 -12.95 -15.17
N LEU A 161 -8.88 -11.93 -14.50
CA LEU A 161 -8.00 -10.92 -15.09
C LEU A 161 -6.53 -11.31 -14.99
N ASP A 162 -6.16 -12.00 -13.91
CA ASP A 162 -4.80 -12.51 -13.67
C ASP A 162 -4.90 -13.78 -12.80
N ASP A 163 -4.62 -14.94 -13.39
CA ASP A 163 -4.84 -16.23 -12.73
C ASP A 163 -3.92 -16.47 -11.54
N ARG A 164 -2.80 -15.73 -11.43
CA ARG A 164 -1.81 -15.86 -10.35
C ARG A 164 -2.42 -15.54 -8.98
N TYR A 165 -3.49 -14.76 -8.94
CA TYR A 165 -4.23 -14.51 -7.69
C TYR A 165 -4.87 -15.77 -7.13
N ARG A 166 -5.11 -16.80 -7.94
CA ARG A 166 -5.58 -18.10 -7.48
C ARG A 166 -4.57 -18.73 -6.53
N ASP A 167 -3.30 -18.76 -6.91
CA ASP A 167 -2.22 -19.39 -6.13
C ASP A 167 -2.02 -18.68 -4.79
N LEU A 168 -2.25 -17.37 -4.74
CA LEU A 168 -2.14 -16.59 -3.50
C LEU A 168 -3.23 -16.95 -2.46
N THR A 169 -4.37 -17.51 -2.87
CA THR A 169 -5.50 -17.79 -1.95
C THR A 169 -5.21 -18.86 -0.91
N GLU A 170 -4.33 -19.82 -1.23
CA GLU A 170 -4.01 -20.91 -0.31
C GLU A 170 -3.30 -20.39 0.94
N ALA A 171 -2.29 -19.53 0.75
CA ALA A 171 -1.48 -18.99 1.84
C ALA A 171 -2.07 -17.75 2.51
N GLU A 172 -3.10 -17.13 1.93
CA GLU A 172 -3.69 -15.89 2.44
C GLU A 172 -4.71 -16.16 3.57
N PRO A 173 -4.41 -15.81 4.84
CA PRO A 173 -5.30 -16.05 5.98
C PRO A 173 -6.59 -15.21 5.93
N ASP A 174 -6.63 -14.12 5.17
CA ASP A 174 -7.85 -13.30 5.06
C ASP A 174 -9.05 -14.09 4.48
N PHE A 175 -8.79 -15.20 3.80
CA PHE A 175 -9.81 -16.13 3.29
C PHE A 175 -10.22 -17.25 4.26
N ASP A 176 -9.59 -17.38 5.44
CA ASP A 176 -9.95 -18.39 6.44
C ASP A 176 -11.45 -18.44 6.78
N PRO A 177 -12.16 -17.30 6.92
CA PRO A 177 -13.60 -17.30 7.18
C PRO A 177 -14.44 -18.00 6.10
N ILE A 178 -13.99 -18.00 4.85
CA ILE A 178 -14.73 -18.53 3.69
C ILE A 178 -14.07 -19.75 3.04
N ARG A 179 -12.94 -20.22 3.56
CA ARG A 179 -12.10 -21.26 2.95
C ARG A 179 -12.85 -22.57 2.66
N LYS A 180 -13.90 -22.86 3.44
CA LYS A 180 -14.75 -24.06 3.29
C LYS A 180 -16.01 -23.83 2.46
N ASP A 181 -16.28 -22.61 2.01
CA ASP A 181 -17.45 -22.30 1.17
C ASP A 181 -17.31 -23.01 -0.19
N PRO A 182 -18.30 -23.80 -0.64
CA PRO A 182 -18.21 -24.53 -1.90
C PRO A 182 -17.92 -23.63 -3.12
N ARG A 183 -18.44 -22.40 -3.11
CA ARG A 183 -18.22 -21.43 -4.20
C ARG A 183 -16.79 -20.90 -4.19
N PHE A 184 -16.21 -20.69 -3.00
CA PHE A 184 -14.80 -20.32 -2.87
C PHE A 184 -13.91 -21.44 -3.39
N VAL A 185 -14.14 -22.69 -2.96
CA VAL A 185 -13.40 -23.88 -3.44
C VAL A 185 -13.48 -24.00 -4.96
N ALA A 186 -14.66 -23.82 -5.55
CA ALA A 186 -14.86 -23.91 -7.00
C ALA A 186 -14.07 -22.86 -7.79
N VAL A 187 -13.87 -21.67 -7.22
CA VAL A 187 -13.12 -20.58 -7.88
C VAL A 187 -11.62 -20.74 -7.71
N THR A 188 -11.16 -21.33 -6.60
CA THR A 188 -9.73 -21.47 -6.29
C THR A 188 -9.11 -22.75 -6.82
N HIS A 189 -9.87 -23.83 -6.99
CA HIS A 189 -9.34 -25.09 -7.51
C HIS A 189 -9.44 -25.15 -9.03
N VAL A 190 -8.37 -25.61 -9.70
CA VAL A 190 -8.42 -25.96 -11.12
C VAL A 190 -8.95 -27.39 -11.20
N THR A 191 -10.15 -27.56 -11.77
CA THR A 191 -10.57 -28.89 -12.24
C THR A 191 -9.74 -29.19 -13.50
N VAL A 192 -8.69 -30.00 -13.34
CA VAL A 192 -7.94 -30.58 -14.47
C VAL A 192 -8.70 -31.79 -15.01
#